data_AF-A0A821MBS0-F1
#
_entry.id   AF-A0A821MBS0-F1
#
_cell.length_a   1.000
_cell.length_b   1.000
_cell.length_c   1.000
_cell.angle_alpha   90.00
_cell.angle_beta   90.00
_cell.angle_gamma   90.00
#
_symmetry.space_group_name_H-M   'P 1'
#
loop_
_entity.id
_entity.type
_entity.pdbx_description
1 polymer ?
#
loop_
_entity_poly.entity_id
_entity_poly.type
_entity_poly.pdbx_seq_one_letter_code
_entity_poly.pdbx_strand_id
1 'polypeptide(L)'
;MESMTKAANGILYNLNEISDGRKTDIVDCHLVSNSGGEKPMIMISYAHGNNPFCDKLLVELGKKGNLFGIWIDRNYCSSNEDLWEKIALGIKQSNLILCLLSQDYYN
;
A
#
# COMPACT_ATOMS: atom_id res chain seq x y z
N MET A 1 5.66 7.25 -20.39
CA MET A 1 6.70 7.88 -19.55
C MET A 1 6.20 9.12 -18.82
N GLU A 2 5.51 10.07 -19.47
CA GLU A 2 5.00 11.31 -18.82
C GLU A 2 4.12 11.06 -17.57
N SER A 3 3.32 9.99 -17.57
CA SER A 3 2.43 9.66 -16.44
C SER A 3 3.20 9.33 -15.14
N MET A 4 4.32 8.61 -15.25
CA MET A 4 5.15 8.27 -14.07
C MET A 4 5.87 9.50 -13.52
N THR A 5 6.36 10.38 -14.41
CA THR A 5 6.97 11.66 -14.00
C THR A 5 5.95 12.54 -13.28
N LYS A 6 4.70 12.57 -13.75
CA LYS A 6 3.62 13.32 -13.10
C LYS A 6 3.27 12.75 -11.71
N ALA A 7 3.21 11.43 -11.58
CA ALA A 7 2.97 10.76 -10.30
C ALA A 7 4.12 10.98 -9.30
N ALA A 8 5.36 10.81 -9.73
CA ALA A 8 6.55 11.05 -8.91
C ALA A 8 6.62 12.52 -8.45
N ASN A 9 6.34 13.46 -9.35
CA ASN A 9 6.30 14.88 -9.02
C ASN A 9 5.18 15.21 -8.01
N GLY A 10 4.03 14.55 -8.09
CA GLY A 10 2.95 14.71 -7.12
C GLY A 10 3.35 14.20 -5.72
N ILE A 11 4.06 13.07 -5.64
CA ILE A 11 4.56 12.53 -4.37
C ILE A 11 5.64 13.46 -3.78
N LEU A 12 6.59 13.91 -4.60
CA LEU A 12 7.65 14.83 -4.16
C LEU A 12 7.10 16.20 -3.73
N TYR A 13 6.09 16.71 -4.42
CA TYR A 13 5.37 17.93 -4.03
C TYR A 13 4.76 17.79 -2.64
N ASN A 14 4.05 16.69 -2.38
CA ASN A 14 3.42 16.42 -1.09
C ASN A 14 4.46 16.23 0.03
N LEU A 15 5.62 15.64 -0.27
CA LEU A 15 6.71 15.47 0.69
C LEU A 15 7.43 16.78 1.01
N ASN A 16 7.55 17.70 0.04
CA ASN A 16 8.15 19.01 0.27
C ASN A 16 7.22 19.97 1.03
N GLU A 17 5.90 19.87 0.86
CA GLU A 17 4.93 20.57 1.71
C GLU A 17 5.00 20.12 3.18
N ILE A 18 5.47 18.89 3.43
CA ILE A 18 5.70 18.35 4.79
C ILE A 18 7.02 18.88 5.38
N SER A 19 8.02 19.21 4.57
CA SER A 19 9.34 19.68 5.04
C SER A 19 9.41 21.19 5.29
N ASP A 20 8.47 21.97 4.76
CA ASP A 20 8.44 23.44 4.89
C ASP A 20 7.87 23.97 6.23
N GLY A 21 8.12 23.23 7.31
CA GLY A 21 8.01 23.76 8.67
C GLY A 21 6.59 24.01 9.19
N ARG A 22 5.53 23.62 8.47
CA ARG A 22 4.28 23.30 9.17
C ARG A 22 4.57 22.09 10.01
N LYS A 23 4.61 22.28 11.34
CA LYS A 23 4.57 21.19 12.32
C LYS A 23 3.58 20.17 11.77
N THR A 24 4.09 19.08 11.21
CA THR A 24 3.36 17.84 11.24
C THR A 24 3.15 17.66 12.72
N ASP A 25 1.90 17.87 13.15
CA ASP A 25 1.44 17.15 14.31
C ASP A 25 1.95 15.74 14.05
N ILE A 26 2.89 15.30 14.88
CA ILE A 26 3.14 13.88 15.03
C ILE A 26 1.74 13.43 15.40
N VAL A 27 1.00 12.96 14.39
CA VAL A 27 -0.23 12.24 14.60
C VAL A 27 0.33 11.09 15.39
N ASP A 28 0.18 11.23 16.71
CA ASP A 28 0.47 10.18 17.64
C ASP A 28 -0.28 9.03 17.01
N CYS A 29 0.46 8.09 16.42
CA CYS A 29 -0.10 6.87 15.93
C CYS A 29 -0.45 6.09 17.20
N HIS A 30 -1.37 6.63 18.02
CA HIS A 30 -2.60 5.92 18.29
C HIS A 30 -2.95 5.23 16.98
N LEU A 31 -2.41 4.02 16.83
CA LEU A 31 -3.14 2.86 16.41
C LEU A 31 -4.57 3.21 16.74
N VAL A 32 -5.31 3.68 15.74
CA VAL A 32 -6.74 3.81 15.85
C VAL A 32 -7.13 2.35 16.03
N SER A 33 -7.14 1.91 17.28
CA SER A 33 -7.85 0.76 17.74
C SER A 33 -9.25 1.10 17.31
N ASN A 34 -9.60 0.64 16.09
CA ASN A 34 -10.90 0.80 15.52
C ASN A 34 -11.84 0.31 16.62
N SER A 35 -12.62 1.25 17.17
CA SER A 35 -13.51 1.02 18.30
C SER A 35 -14.63 0.03 17.95
N GLY A 36 -14.62 -0.53 16.73
CA GLY A 36 -15.40 -1.67 16.29
C GLY A 36 -14.54 -2.70 15.58
N GLY A 37 -13.78 -3.53 16.30
CA GLY A 37 -13.39 -4.90 15.94
C GLY A 37 -12.69 -5.20 14.59
N GLU A 38 -12.47 -4.23 13.72
CA GLU A 38 -11.89 -4.44 12.39
C GLU A 38 -10.37 -4.47 12.46
N LYS A 39 -9.79 -5.54 11.89
CA LYS A 39 -8.35 -5.75 11.86
C LYS A 39 -7.68 -4.70 10.97
N PRO A 40 -6.50 -4.15 11.34
CA PRO A 40 -5.74 -3.29 10.46
C PRO A 40 -5.41 -4.01 9.14
N MET A 41 -5.37 -3.28 8.04
CA MET A 41 -5.13 -3.81 6.70
C MET A 41 -3.74 -3.39 6.20
N ILE A 42 -2.98 -4.36 5.68
CA ILE A 42 -1.67 -4.13 5.05
C ILE A 42 -1.81 -4.37 3.56
N MET A 43 -1.50 -3.37 2.73
CA MET A 43 -1.39 -3.55 1.28
C MET A 43 0.03 -3.92 0.87
N ILE A 44 0.15 -4.87 -0.06
CA ILE A 44 1.42 -5.24 -0.69
C ILE A 44 1.44 -4.66 -2.11
N SER A 45 2.32 -3.69 -2.35
CA SER A 45 2.62 -3.15 -3.68
C SER A 45 3.89 -3.82 -4.22
N TYR A 46 3.81 -4.46 -5.39
CA TYR A 46 4.88 -5.26 -5.99
C TYR A 46 4.77 -5.27 -7.51
N ALA A 47 5.83 -5.71 -8.18
CA ALA A 47 5.81 -6.00 -9.60
C ALA A 47 5.37 -7.45 -9.85
N HIS A 48 4.54 -7.72 -10.87
CA HIS A 48 4.04 -9.07 -11.14
C HIS A 48 5.15 -10.13 -11.35
N GLY A 49 6.35 -9.72 -11.79
CA GLY A 49 7.53 -10.61 -11.86
C GLY A 49 7.94 -11.20 -10.50
N ASN A 50 7.56 -10.57 -9.40
CA ASN A 50 7.88 -11.01 -8.04
C ASN A 50 6.78 -11.85 -7.37
N ASN A 51 5.79 -12.32 -8.13
CA ASN A 51 4.74 -13.23 -7.64
C ASN A 51 5.28 -14.38 -6.76
N PRO A 52 6.35 -15.11 -7.16
CA PRO A 52 6.90 -16.21 -6.35
C PRO A 52 7.42 -15.76 -4.97
N PHE A 53 7.92 -14.52 -4.88
CA PHE A 53 8.33 -13.94 -3.60
C PHE A 53 7.11 -13.53 -2.77
N CYS A 54 6.13 -12.88 -3.41
CA CYS A 54 4.87 -12.51 -2.76
C CYS A 54 4.12 -13.72 -2.19
N ASP A 55 4.15 -14.88 -2.86
CA ASP A 55 3.58 -16.13 -2.34
C ASP A 55 4.21 -16.52 -1.00
N LYS A 56 5.54 -16.50 -0.92
CA LYS A 56 6.27 -16.81 0.32
C LYS A 56 5.97 -15.78 1.41
N LEU A 57 5.91 -14.50 1.05
CA LEU A 57 5.59 -13.42 1.98
C LEU A 57 4.16 -13.57 2.53
N LEU A 58 3.19 -13.91 1.69
CA LEU A 58 1.81 -14.15 2.12
C LEU A 58 1.70 -15.36 3.05
N VAL A 59 2.47 -16.43 2.83
CA VAL A 59 2.51 -17.57 3.75
C VAL A 59 3.00 -17.14 5.13
N GLU A 60 4.09 -16.37 5.20
CA GLU A 60 4.64 -15.90 6.47
C GLU A 60 3.71 -14.90 7.18
N LEU A 61 3.18 -13.92 6.45
CA LEU A 61 2.23 -12.95 7.01
C LEU A 61 0.89 -13.59 7.40
N GLY A 62 0.46 -14.61 6.66
CA GLY A 62 -0.75 -15.39 6.94
C GLY A 62 -0.72 -16.10 8.29
N LYS A 63 0.46 -16.47 8.80
CA LYS A 63 0.65 -16.99 10.17
C LYS A 63 0.22 -15.98 11.25
N LYS A 64 0.08 -14.70 10.89
CA LYS A 64 -0.36 -13.59 11.75
C LYS A 64 -1.70 -13.00 11.30
N GLY A 65 -2.47 -13.68 10.45
CA GLY A 65 -3.76 -13.19 9.91
C GLY A 65 -4.86 -12.97 10.96
N ASN A 66 -4.64 -13.35 12.22
CA ASN A 66 -5.48 -12.95 13.34
C ASN A 66 -5.27 -11.49 13.77
N LEU A 67 -4.11 -10.90 13.48
CA LEU A 67 -3.75 -9.53 13.88
C LEU A 67 -4.05 -8.48 12.80
N PHE A 68 -3.98 -8.84 11.53
CA PHE A 68 -4.18 -7.94 10.40
C PHE A 68 -4.73 -8.67 9.17
N GLY A 69 -5.34 -7.91 8.26
CA GLY A 69 -5.69 -8.36 6.91
C GLY A 69 -4.59 -8.00 5.91
N ILE A 70 -4.55 -8.71 4.78
CA ILE A 70 -3.62 -8.42 3.69
C ILE A 70 -4.41 -8.11 2.42
N TRP A 71 -4.12 -6.96 1.84
CA TRP A 71 -4.60 -6.58 0.52
C TRP A 71 -3.49 -6.78 -0.50
N ILE A 72 -3.79 -7.47 -1.59
CA ILE A 72 -2.86 -7.68 -2.71
C ILE A 72 -3.66 -7.75 -4.01
N ASP A 73 -3.21 -7.02 -5.03
CA ASP A 73 -3.96 -6.80 -6.26
C ASP A 73 -4.53 -8.08 -6.89
N ARG A 74 -3.76 -9.17 -7.01
CA ARG A 74 -4.16 -10.44 -7.63
C ARG A 74 -5.33 -11.13 -6.93
N ASN A 75 -5.56 -10.83 -5.65
CA ASN A 75 -6.70 -11.37 -4.90
C ASN A 75 -7.97 -10.51 -5.07
N TYR A 76 -7.81 -9.21 -5.36
CA TYR A 76 -8.90 -8.23 -5.34
C TYR A 76 -9.25 -7.68 -6.74
N CYS A 77 -8.37 -7.85 -7.73
CA CYS A 77 -8.47 -7.26 -9.08
C CYS A 77 -8.69 -8.32 -10.17
N SER A 78 -9.53 -9.32 -9.89
CA SER A 78 -9.73 -10.52 -10.72
C SER A 78 -10.67 -10.37 -11.93
N SER A 79 -11.13 -9.16 -12.27
CA SER A 79 -12.00 -8.91 -13.43
C SER A 79 -11.86 -7.48 -13.96
N ASN A 80 -12.18 -7.29 -15.25
CA ASN A 80 -12.14 -6.09 -16.12
C ASN A 80 -12.76 -4.76 -15.57
N GLU A 81 -13.13 -4.72 -14.30
CA GLU A 81 -13.50 -3.48 -13.62
C GLU A 81 -12.26 -2.60 -13.39
N ASP A 82 -12.47 -1.29 -13.22
CA ASP A 82 -11.42 -0.27 -13.10
C ASP A 82 -10.34 -0.65 -12.08
N LEU A 83 -9.28 -1.28 -12.59
CA LEU A 83 -8.12 -1.75 -11.82
C LEU A 83 -7.55 -0.62 -10.95
N TRP A 84 -7.47 0.58 -11.51
CA TRP A 84 -6.95 1.75 -10.82
C TRP A 84 -7.84 2.20 -9.67
N GLU A 85 -9.17 2.08 -9.80
CA GLU A 85 -10.08 2.38 -8.70
C GLU A 85 -9.94 1.37 -7.58
N LYS A 86 -9.78 0.07 -7.90
CA LYS A 86 -9.52 -0.98 -6.91
C LYS A 86 -8.19 -0.77 -6.18
N ILE A 87 -7.14 -0.39 -6.89
CA ILE A 87 -5.85 -0.04 -6.28
C ILE A 87 -5.99 1.18 -5.37
N ALA A 88 -6.65 2.25 -5.84
CA ALA A 88 -6.88 3.45 -5.03
C ALA A 88 -7.70 3.14 -3.76
N LEU A 89 -8.69 2.26 -3.87
CA LEU A 89 -9.47 1.77 -2.75
C LEU A 89 -8.59 0.98 -1.77
N GLY A 90 -7.73 0.08 -2.27
CA GLY A 90 -6.77 -0.67 -1.46
C GLY A 90 -5.82 0.24 -0.69
N ILE A 91 -5.30 1.30 -1.34
CA ILE A 91 -4.47 2.33 -0.70
C ILE A 91 -5.25 3.03 0.42
N LYS A 92 -6.49 3.46 0.14
CA LYS A 92 -7.33 4.18 1.10
C LYS A 92 -7.72 3.33 2.32
N GLN A 93 -7.94 2.03 2.12
CA GLN A 93 -8.34 1.10 3.17
C GLN A 93 -7.17 0.58 4.01
N SER A 94 -5.93 0.71 3.50
CA SER A 94 -4.75 0.18 4.17
C SER A 94 -4.22 1.11 5.24
N ASN A 95 -3.90 0.54 6.40
CA ASN A 95 -3.18 1.24 7.47
C ASN A 95 -1.67 1.28 7.21
N LEU A 96 -1.17 0.33 6.40
CA LEU A 96 0.24 0.22 6.02
C LEU A 96 0.36 -0.28 4.58
N ILE A 97 1.31 0.27 3.84
CA ILE A 97 1.66 -0.19 2.49
C ILE A 97 3.10 -0.69 2.50
N LEU A 98 3.31 -1.95 2.12
CA LEU A 98 4.61 -2.55 1.92
C LEU A 98 4.98 -2.47 0.43
N CYS A 99 5.95 -1.63 0.10
CA CYS A 99 6.45 -1.48 -1.27
C CYS A 99 7.64 -2.41 -1.50
N LEU A 100 7.46 -3.42 -2.36
CA LEU A 100 8.51 -4.35 -2.77
C LEU A 100 9.22 -3.80 -4.00
N LEU A 101 10.34 -3.14 -3.76
CA LEU A 101 11.18 -2.60 -4.82
C LEU A 101 12.10 -3.69 -5.36
N SER A 102 12.01 -3.93 -6.66
CA SER A 102 12.85 -4.85 -7.42
C SER A 102 13.21 -4.20 -8.76
N GLN A 103 14.11 -4.81 -9.53
CA GLN A 103 14.39 -4.31 -10.89
C GLN A 103 13.12 -4.31 -11.76
N ASP A 104 12.24 -5.31 -11.58
CA ASP A 104 10.98 -5.42 -12.30
C ASP A 104 9.94 -4.37 -11.88
N TYR A 105 10.14 -3.72 -10.73
CA TYR A 105 9.24 -2.66 -10.26
C TYR A 105 9.42 -1.34 -11.02
N TYR A 106 10.62 -1.13 -11.58
CA TYR A 106 10.95 0.09 -12.31
C TYR A 106 10.69 0.00 -13.82
N ASN A 107 10.42 -1.20 -14.33
CA ASN A 107 10.24 -1.50 -15.76
C ASN A 107 8.76 -1.63 -16.11
#